data_AF-A0A920UA89-F1
#
_entry.id   AF-A0A920UA89-F1
#
_cell.length_a   1.000
_cell.length_b   1.000
_cell.length_c   1.000
_cell.angle_alpha   90.00
_cell.angle_beta   90.00
_cell.angle_gamma   90.00
#
_symmetry.space_group_name_H-M   'P 1'
#
loop_
_entity.id
_entity.type
_entity.pdbx_description
1 polymer ?
#
loop_
_entity_poly.entity_id
_entity_poly.type
_entity_poly.pdbx_seq_one_letter_code
_entity_poly.pdbx_strand_id
1 'polypeptide(L)' 'MAERPEDAVRRTIRGMLPKNRLGRQQLRKLKVYRGADHPHEAQQPQPLAIDHAKARKA' A
#
# COMPACT_ATOMS: atom_id res chain seq x y z
N MET A 1 -14.73 -1.22 -8.64
CA MET A 1 -14.23 -1.69 -7.32
C MET A 1 -14.36 -3.21 -7.17
N ALA A 2 -15.36 -3.85 -7.78
CA ALA A 2 -15.62 -5.29 -7.65
C ALA A 2 -14.54 -6.23 -8.24
N GLU A 3 -13.76 -5.81 -9.25
CA GLU A 3 -12.81 -6.72 -9.92
C GLU A 3 -11.37 -6.63 -9.40
N ARG A 4 -10.96 -5.51 -8.77
CA ARG A 4 -9.56 -5.27 -8.35
C ARG A 4 -9.51 -4.39 -7.09
N PRO A 5 -9.75 -4.95 -5.88
CA PRO A 5 -9.74 -4.17 -4.64
C PRO A 5 -8.37 -3.51 -4.36
N GLU A 6 -7.28 -4.13 -4.81
CA GLU A 6 -5.90 -3.64 -4.65
C GLU A 6 -5.69 -2.26 -5.31
N ASP A 7 -6.39 -2.00 -6.42
CA ASP A 7 -6.24 -0.77 -7.20
C ASP A 7 -6.75 0.44 -6.42
N ALA A 8 -7.74 0.27 -5.56
CA ALA A 8 -8.27 1.37 -4.74
C ALA A 8 -7.16 1.92 -3.83
N VAL A 9 -6.47 1.05 -3.09
CA VAL A 9 -5.35 1.40 -2.21
C VAL A 9 -4.20 2.01 -3.02
N ARG A 10 -3.83 1.38 -4.14
CA ARG A 10 -2.75 1.86 -5.00
C ARG A 10 -3.01 3.24 -5.59
N ARG A 11 -4.27 3.54 -5.98
CA ARG A 11 -4.68 4.85 -6.51
C ARG A 11 -4.63 5.93 -5.43
N THR A 12 -5.11 5.64 -4.22
CA THR A 12 -5.04 6.57 -3.08
C THR A 12 -3.60 6.97 -2.78
N ILE A 13 -2.71 5.99 -2.63
CA ILE A 13 -1.28 6.26 -2.33
C ILE A 13 -0.60 6.98 -3.50
N ARG A 14 -0.92 6.63 -4.75
CA ARG A 14 -0.43 7.38 -5.93
C ARG A 14 -0.85 8.85 -5.89
N GLY A 15 -2.04 9.17 -5.38
CA GLY A 15 -2.51 10.55 -5.21
C GLY A 15 -1.73 11.35 -4.15
N MET A 16 -1.20 10.67 -3.13
CA MET A 16 -0.40 11.26 -2.06
C MET A 16 1.08 11.47 -2.44
N LEU A 17 1.57 10.78 -3.46
CA LEU A 17 2.95 10.90 -3.94
C LEU A 17 3.16 12.08 -4.90
N PRO A 18 4.36 12.68 -4.95
CA PRO A 18 4.69 13.74 -5.89
C PRO A 18 4.59 13.25 -7.34
N LYS A 19 3.98 14.07 -8.22
CA LYS A 19 3.68 13.73 -9.62
C LYS A 19 4.91 13.88 -10.54
N ASN A 20 6.00 13.21 -10.22
CA ASN A 20 7.26 13.25 -10.96
C ASN A 20 7.85 11.84 -11.19
N ARG A 21 9.04 11.77 -11.80
CA ARG A 21 9.73 10.49 -12.06
C ARG A 21 10.03 9.72 -10.76
N LEU A 22 10.43 10.43 -9.70
CA LEU A 22 10.73 9.84 -8.40
C LEU A 22 9.47 9.23 -7.75
N GLY A 23 8.34 9.93 -7.77
CA GLY A 23 7.08 9.40 -7.25
C GLY A 23 6.62 8.13 -7.96
N ARG A 24 6.84 8.02 -9.28
CA ARG A 24 6.60 6.78 -10.03
C ARG A 24 7.53 5.64 -9.59
N GLN A 25 8.79 5.93 -9.27
CA GLN A 25 9.73 4.93 -8.74
C GLN A 25 9.33 4.48 -7.34
N GLN A 26 8.92 5.42 -6.46
CA GLN A 26 8.42 5.09 -5.12
C GLN A 26 7.18 4.19 -5.18
N LEU A 27 6.23 4.50 -6.08
CA LEU A 27 5.02 3.71 -6.26
C LEU A 27 5.29 2.26 -6.70
N ARG A 28 6.42 1.98 -7.36
CA ARG A 28 6.81 0.59 -7.75
C ARG A 28 7.23 -0.27 -6.56
N LYS A 29 7.67 0.34 -5.46
CA LYS A 29 8.05 -0.33 -4.22
C LYS A 29 6.82 -0.79 -3.42
N LEU A 30 5.67 -0.15 -3.60
CA LEU A 30 4.42 -0.54 -2.96
C LEU A 30 3.90 -1.88 -3.53
N LYS A 31 3.70 -2.87 -2.66
CA LYS A 31 3.04 -4.15 -2.96
C LYS A 31 1.74 -4.23 -2.18
N VAL A 32 0.63 -4.43 -2.89
CA VAL A 32 -0.72 -4.54 -2.31
C VAL A 32 -1.27 -5.90 -2.68
N TYR A 33 -1.75 -6.63 -1.66
CA TYR A 33 -2.35 -7.95 -1.81
C TYR A 33 -3.80 -7.89 -1.31
N ARG A 34 -4.69 -8.61 -1.99
CA ARG A 34 -6.12 -8.68 -1.62
C ARG A 34 -6.39 -9.55 -0.40
N GLY A 35 -5.53 -10.54 -0.13
CA GLY A 35 -5.67 -11.50 0.96
C GLY A 35 -4.69 -11.24 2.10
N ALA A 36 -4.70 -12.11 3.10
CA ALA A 36 -3.80 -12.02 4.25
C ALA A 36 -2.34 -12.35 3.91
N ASP A 37 -2.11 -13.11 2.84
CA ASP A 37 -0.79 -13.66 2.51
C ASP A 37 -0.02 -12.82 1.48
N HIS A 38 1.32 -12.88 1.59
CA HIS A 38 2.24 -12.31 0.61
C HIS A 38 3.40 -13.28 0.28
N PRO A 39 3.93 -13.30 -0.95
CA PRO A 39 5.02 -14.20 -1.35
C PRO A 39 6.43 -13.68 -0.96
N HIS A 40 6.52 -12.75 0.00
CA HIS A 40 7.75 -12.02 0.33
C HIS A 40 8.43 -12.49 1.63
N GLU A 41 8.22 -13.75 2.02
CA GLU A 41 8.80 -14.34 3.23
C GLU A 41 10.34 -14.25 3.24
N ALA A 42 10.99 -14.46 2.09
CA ALA A 42 12.45 -14.38 1.96
C ALA A 42 13.03 -13.00 2.30
N GLN A 43 12.23 -11.93 2.28
CA GLN A 43 12.66 -10.56 2.61
C GLN A 43 12.60 -10.26 4.11
N GLN A 44 12.11 -11.20 4.93
CA GLN A 44 11.91 -11.03 6.38
C GLN A 44 11.23 -9.70 6.75
N PRO A 45 10.02 -9.44 6.21
CA PRO A 45 9.32 -8.18 6.44
C PRO A 45 9.03 -7.97 7.92
N GLN A 46 9.27 -6.76 8.40
CA GLN A 46 8.99 -6.37 9.78
C GLN A 46 7.61 -5.69 9.88
N PRO A 47 6.80 -6.03 10.89
CA PRO A 47 5.52 -5.36 11.12
C PRO A 47 5.70 -3.85 11.34
N LEU A 48 4.87 -3.04 10.68
CA LEU A 48 4.86 -1.59 10.87
C LEU A 48 3.69 -1.20 11.78
N ALA A 49 3.99 -0.73 12.99
CA ALA A 49 3.00 -0.11 13.87
C ALA A 49 2.69 1.32 13.38
N ILE A 50 1.40 1.69 13.34
CA ILE A 50 0.95 3.03 12.93
C ILE A 50 0.24 3.68 14.12
N ASP A 51 1.01 4.34 14.98
CA ASP A 51 0.53 4.88 16.26
C ASP A 51 -0.47 6.04 16.12
N HIS A 52 -0.45 6.73 14.98
CA HIS A 52 -1.26 7.93 14.75
C HIS A 52 -2.47 7.73 13.83
N ALA A 53 -2.76 6.49 13.44
CA ALA A 53 -3.95 6.20 12.64
C ALA A 53 -5.20 6.29 13.53
N LYS A 54 -5.90 7.44 13.48
CA LYS A 54 -7.25 7.54 14.05
C LYS A 54 -8.20 6.71 13.20
N ALA A 55 -8.41 5.44 13.57
CA ALA A 55 -9.51 4.66 13.01
C ALA A 55 -10.81 5.42 13.28
N ARG A 56 -11.66 5.62 12.26
CA ARG A 56 -13.05 6.00 12.53
C ARG A 56 -13.65 4.83 13.31
N LYS A 57 -13.93 5.04 14.59
CA LYS A 57 -14.87 4.18 15.31
C LYS A 57 -16.20 4.28 14.55
N ALA A 58 -16.69 3.14 14.07
CA ALA A 58 -18.07 3.00 13.66
C ALA A 58 -18.97 3.02 14.89
#